data_AF-A0A8H7TTD2-F1
#
_entry.id   AF-A0A8H7TTD2-F1
#
_cell.length_a   1.000
_cell.length_b   1.000
_cell.length_c   1.000
_cell.angle_alpha   90.00
_cell.angle_beta   90.00
_cell.angle_gamma   90.00
#
_symmetry.space_group_name_H-M   'P 1'
#
loop_
_entity.id
_entity.type
_entity.pdbx_description
1 polymer ?
#
loop_
_entity_poly.entity_id
_entity_poly.type
_entity_poly.pdbx_seq_one_letter_code
_entity_poly.pdbx_strand_id
1 'polypeptide(L)'
;MINTVWIFDLDNDLLRFHKKDHYTSVSLSLLRQRPISACDFEPYKPPTSIQAFRPPRASQCIMRRTGICRDRLERHKALVQKMLADFAHQWRHVLSGRFNHSTFRRLAYAIIKIVTLDFEVKEIAAQRQGIGGFLVWLNNLPEWEPFSGHIVRVGGASVVLSQHPCHAVHLIREDFQQYCVSKPEDDMSVVSDRTYLVLSVREVSLYRMNSRSERCTAAERLFDGTLPPSAAAIDQLLQATLSVSPVTTLRGLPTELQEKVVDNLAAGPVERARMRCTLI
;
A
#
# COMPACT_ATOMS: atom_id res chain seq x y z
N MET A 1 16.48 -6.26 -30.90
CA MET A 1 17.14 -5.40 -29.88
C MET A 1 16.66 -3.97 -30.08
N ILE A 2 15.89 -3.43 -29.15
CA ILE A 2 15.32 -2.08 -29.27
C ILE A 2 16.40 -1.09 -28.80
N ASN A 3 17.06 -0.40 -29.74
CA ASN A 3 18.18 0.52 -29.47
C ASN A 3 17.75 1.98 -29.20
N THR A 4 16.45 2.22 -29.01
CA THR A 4 15.88 3.56 -28.84
C THR A 4 14.66 3.53 -27.94
N VAL A 5 14.65 4.37 -26.91
CA VAL A 5 13.53 4.53 -25.97
C VAL A 5 13.07 5.99 -25.99
N TRP A 6 11.76 6.19 -26.15
CA TRP A 6 11.10 7.48 -26.02
C TRP A 6 10.33 7.51 -24.70
N ILE A 7 10.50 8.58 -23.92
CA ILE A 7 9.85 8.73 -22.61
C ILE A 7 9.09 10.06 -22.60
N PHE A 8 7.79 9.98 -22.41
CA PHE A 8 6.94 11.15 -22.15
C PHE A 8 6.89 11.42 -20.66
N ASP A 9 7.49 12.52 -20.23
CA ASP A 9 7.46 13.02 -18.86
C ASP A 9 6.44 14.15 -18.78
N LEU A 10 5.20 13.78 -18.46
CA LEU A 10 4.07 14.70 -18.41
C LEU A 10 4.15 15.64 -17.20
N ASP A 11 4.79 15.21 -16.11
CA ASP A 11 4.90 15.99 -14.89
C ASP A 11 5.83 17.21 -15.08
N ASN A 12 6.85 17.07 -15.93
CA ASN A 12 7.80 18.14 -16.26
C ASN A 12 7.59 18.75 -17.66
N ASP A 13 6.54 18.34 -18.40
CA ASP A 13 6.25 18.75 -19.79
C ASP A 13 7.44 18.52 -20.76
N LEU A 14 8.08 17.33 -20.70
CA LEU A 14 9.27 16.97 -21.49
C LEU A 14 9.09 15.65 -22.27
N LEU A 15 9.60 15.60 -23.50
CA LEU A 15 9.86 14.39 -24.27
C LEU A 15 11.35 14.06 -24.18
N ARG A 16 11.69 12.87 -23.69
CA ARG A 16 13.07 12.39 -23.57
C ARG A 16 13.33 11.30 -24.61
N PHE A 17 14.50 11.35 -25.22
CA PHE A 17 14.97 10.41 -26.22
C PHE A 17 16.27 9.76 -25.76
N HIS A 18 16.26 8.44 -25.65
CA HIS A 18 17.42 7.64 -25.27
C HIS A 18 17.83 6.77 -26.45
N LYS A 19 19.04 6.97 -26.95
CA LYS A 19 19.73 6.09 -27.90
C LYS A 19 21.11 5.81 -27.31
N LYS A 20 21.72 4.66 -27.60
CA LYS A 20 23.05 4.27 -27.07
C LYS A 20 23.98 5.49 -26.89
N ASP A 21 24.29 5.82 -25.63
CA ASP A 21 25.15 6.91 -25.18
C ASP A 21 24.70 8.36 -25.50
N HIS A 22 23.46 8.55 -25.95
CA HIS A 22 22.85 9.85 -26.25
C HIS A 22 21.51 10.01 -25.52
N TYR A 23 21.50 10.97 -24.61
CA TYR A 23 20.34 11.37 -23.82
C TYR A 23 19.98 12.79 -24.21
N THR A 24 18.83 12.95 -24.86
CA THR A 24 18.34 14.27 -25.24
C THR A 24 16.90 14.48 -24.79
N SER A 25 16.51 15.73 -24.61
CA SER A 25 15.15 16.11 -24.24
C SER A 25 14.68 17.33 -25.00
N VAL A 26 13.37 17.42 -25.22
CA VAL A 26 12.69 18.58 -25.81
C VAL A 26 11.41 18.84 -25.03
N SER A 27 11.00 20.10 -24.89
CA SER A 27 9.73 20.42 -24.23
C SER A 27 8.52 19.96 -25.06
N LEU A 28 7.52 19.38 -24.39
CA LEU A 28 6.24 19.03 -24.99
C LEU A 28 5.47 20.28 -25.43
N SER A 29 5.72 21.44 -24.82
CA SER A 29 5.19 22.73 -25.29
C SER A 29 5.65 23.07 -26.72
N LEU A 30 6.92 22.81 -27.06
CA LEU A 30 7.47 23.04 -28.41
C LEU A 30 6.83 22.11 -29.45
N LEU A 31 6.59 20.86 -29.07
CA LEU A 31 5.89 19.86 -29.88
C LEU A 31 4.45 20.27 -30.25
N ARG A 32 3.79 21.05 -29.38
CA ARG A 32 2.43 21.56 -29.64
C ARG A 32 2.42 22.78 -30.57
N GLN A 33 3.55 23.48 -30.71
CA GLN A 33 3.66 24.71 -31.48
C GLN A 33 4.18 24.48 -32.90
N ARG A 34 5.10 23.53 -33.10
CA ARG A 34 5.69 23.25 -34.41
C ARG A 34 6.21 21.82 -34.53
N PRO A 35 6.42 21.32 -35.77
CA PRO A 35 7.20 20.11 -36.00
C PRO A 35 8.60 20.25 -35.40
N ILE A 36 9.03 19.20 -34.69
CA ILE A 36 10.37 19.14 -34.07
C ILE A 36 11.39 18.50 -35.01
N SER A 37 12.61 19.01 -34.96
CA SER A 37 13.80 18.49 -35.63
C SER A 37 14.80 17.96 -34.61
N ALA A 38 15.79 17.18 -35.06
CA ALA A 38 16.89 16.71 -34.24
C ALA A 38 17.68 17.84 -33.55
N CYS A 39 17.66 19.07 -34.10
CA CYS A 39 18.32 20.24 -33.51
C CYS A 39 17.58 20.83 -32.30
N ASP A 40 16.29 20.51 -32.11
CA ASP A 40 15.47 21.02 -31.01
C ASP A 40 15.72 20.26 -29.69
N PHE A 41 16.53 19.21 -29.76
CA PHE A 41 16.86 18.32 -28.66
C PHE A 41 18.09 18.84 -27.93
N GLU A 42 17.91 19.13 -26.64
CA GLU A 42 19.01 19.51 -25.78
C GLU A 42 19.60 18.28 -25.09
N PRO A 43 20.94 18.16 -25.01
CA PRO A 43 21.58 17.10 -24.25
C PRO A 43 21.27 17.29 -22.78
N TYR A 44 20.76 16.25 -22.13
CA TYR A 44 20.51 16.30 -20.70
C TYR A 44 21.28 15.17 -20.02
N LYS A 45 21.86 15.47 -18.85
CA LYS A 45 22.45 14.42 -18.02
C LYS A 45 21.28 13.59 -17.48
N PRO A 46 21.21 12.27 -17.74
CA PRO A 46 20.28 11.46 -16.98
C PRO A 46 20.59 11.70 -15.50
N PRO A 47 19.56 11.80 -14.62
CA PRO A 47 19.82 11.85 -13.19
C PRO A 47 20.80 10.73 -12.90
N THR A 48 21.96 11.08 -12.32
CA THR A 48 23.01 10.15 -11.95
C THR A 48 22.32 8.92 -11.42
N SER A 49 22.47 7.80 -12.13
CA SER A 49 21.98 6.48 -11.71
C SER A 49 22.09 6.47 -10.19
N ILE A 50 20.94 6.48 -9.50
CA ILE A 50 20.88 6.34 -8.06
C ILE A 50 21.70 5.08 -7.82
N GLN A 51 22.94 5.25 -7.33
CA GLN A 51 23.99 4.24 -7.26
C GLN A 51 23.34 2.88 -7.16
N ALA A 52 23.32 2.11 -8.26
CA ALA A 52 22.55 0.88 -8.44
C ALA A 52 21.94 0.39 -7.13
N PHE A 53 20.80 0.99 -6.75
CA PHE A 53 20.31 0.89 -5.38
C PHE A 53 19.95 -0.57 -5.21
N ARG A 54 20.80 -1.34 -4.54
CA ARG A 54 20.51 -2.72 -4.22
C ARG A 54 19.55 -2.64 -3.05
N PRO A 55 18.24 -2.93 -3.24
CA PRO A 55 17.42 -3.21 -2.08
C PRO A 55 18.13 -4.31 -1.27
N PRO A 56 18.03 -4.29 0.07
CA PRO A 56 18.55 -5.38 0.86
C PRO A 56 18.03 -6.69 0.26
N ARG A 57 18.92 -7.68 0.05
CA ARG A 57 18.51 -8.96 -0.53
C ARG A 57 17.29 -9.45 0.25
N ALA A 58 16.20 -9.73 -0.47
CA ALA A 58 15.02 -10.34 0.12
C ALA A 58 15.48 -11.58 0.87
N SER A 59 15.41 -11.50 2.19
CA SER A 59 15.75 -12.61 3.05
C SER A 59 14.51 -13.48 3.18
N GLN A 60 14.67 -14.81 3.26
CA GLN A 60 13.60 -15.72 3.68
C GLN A 60 13.27 -15.54 5.19
N CYS A 61 13.32 -14.29 5.68
CA CYS A 61 13.12 -13.96 7.07
C CYS A 61 11.62 -13.88 7.33
N ILE A 62 11.12 -14.75 8.19
CA ILE A 62 9.74 -14.68 8.65
C ILE A 62 9.68 -13.62 9.75
N MET A 63 9.17 -12.43 9.42
CA MET A 63 9.08 -11.31 10.35
C MET A 63 7.75 -11.31 11.13
N ARG A 64 7.59 -12.22 12.09
CA ARG A 64 6.39 -12.22 12.93
C ARG A 64 6.43 -11.13 13.99
N ARG A 65 5.29 -10.49 14.22
CA ARG A 65 5.08 -9.61 15.38
C ARG A 65 4.61 -10.45 16.57
N THR A 66 5.26 -10.29 17.72
CA THR A 66 4.88 -10.95 18.97
C THR A 66 3.69 -10.23 19.61
N GLY A 67 2.78 -10.96 20.26
CA GLY A 67 1.66 -10.38 21.01
C GLY A 67 0.31 -10.30 20.28
N ILE A 68 0.18 -10.86 19.08
CA ILE A 68 -1.11 -10.97 18.38
C ILE A 68 -1.78 -12.30 18.77
N CYS A 69 -2.99 -12.25 19.31
CA CYS A 69 -3.80 -13.44 19.58
C CYS A 69 -4.11 -14.20 18.26
N ARG A 70 -3.83 -15.51 18.24
CA ARG A 70 -4.00 -16.36 17.05
C ARG A 70 -5.44 -16.36 16.53
N ASP A 71 -6.42 -16.53 17.41
CA ASP A 71 -7.83 -16.61 17.00
C ASP A 71 -8.34 -15.28 16.41
N ARG A 72 -7.81 -14.16 16.89
CA ARG A 72 -8.10 -12.84 16.34
C ARG A 72 -7.46 -12.66 14.97
N LEU A 73 -6.22 -13.12 14.81
CA LEU A 73 -5.50 -13.08 13.53
C LEU A 73 -6.26 -13.89 12.47
N GLU A 74 -6.69 -15.12 12.78
CA GLU A 74 -7.43 -15.96 11.83
C GLU A 74 -8.78 -15.37 11.44
N ARG A 75 -9.52 -14.78 12.40
CA ARG A 75 -10.80 -14.09 12.10
C ARG A 75 -10.60 -12.87 11.19
N HIS A 76 -9.62 -12.03 11.50
CA HIS A 76 -9.28 -10.90 10.62
C HIS A 76 -8.83 -11.39 9.25
N LYS A 77 -8.01 -12.43 9.19
CA LYS A 77 -7.53 -13.02 7.95
C LYS A 77 -8.68 -13.47 7.06
N ALA A 78 -9.63 -14.23 7.60
CA ALA A 78 -10.79 -14.70 6.84
C ALA A 78 -11.60 -13.54 6.23
N LEU A 79 -11.89 -12.50 7.04
CA LEU A 79 -12.67 -11.34 6.58
C LEU A 79 -11.90 -10.47 5.58
N VAL A 80 -10.67 -10.09 5.93
CA VAL A 80 -9.81 -9.21 5.11
C VAL A 80 -9.44 -9.89 3.79
N GLN A 81 -9.13 -11.18 3.79
CA GLN A 81 -8.87 -11.93 2.57
C GLN A 81 -10.07 -11.90 1.63
N LYS A 82 -11.28 -12.11 2.17
CA LYS A 82 -12.51 -12.06 1.36
C LYS A 82 -12.78 -10.66 0.82
N MET A 83 -12.69 -9.63 1.67
CA MET A 83 -12.88 -8.24 1.27
C MET A 83 -11.87 -7.77 0.21
N LEU A 84 -10.59 -8.09 0.38
CA LEU A 84 -9.56 -7.73 -0.59
C LEU A 84 -9.69 -8.52 -1.89
N ALA A 85 -10.14 -9.77 -1.85
CA ALA A 85 -10.43 -10.53 -3.07
C ALA A 85 -11.62 -9.94 -3.84
N ASP A 86 -12.69 -9.57 -3.15
CA ASP A 86 -13.85 -8.92 -3.77
C ASP A 86 -13.46 -7.52 -4.30
N PHE A 87 -12.65 -6.77 -3.55
CA PHE A 87 -12.07 -5.50 -4.01
C PHE A 87 -11.23 -5.68 -5.28
N ALA A 88 -10.31 -6.66 -5.29
CA ALA A 88 -9.48 -6.97 -6.45
C ALA A 88 -10.34 -7.30 -7.68
N HIS A 89 -11.43 -8.06 -7.48
CA HIS A 89 -12.33 -8.44 -8.55
C HIS A 89 -13.10 -7.23 -9.12
N GLN A 90 -13.65 -6.38 -8.25
CA GLN A 90 -14.39 -5.18 -8.64
C GLN A 90 -13.53 -4.18 -9.41
N TRP A 91 -12.26 -4.05 -9.00
CA TRP A 91 -11.29 -3.11 -9.57
C TRP A 91 -10.34 -3.74 -10.58
N ARG A 92 -10.57 -5.00 -11.00
CA ARG A 92 -9.63 -5.77 -11.83
C ARG A 92 -9.17 -5.03 -13.08
N HIS A 93 -10.08 -4.33 -13.74
CA HIS A 93 -9.81 -3.58 -14.98
C HIS A 93 -8.88 -2.38 -14.74
N VAL A 94 -8.89 -1.79 -13.54
CA VAL A 94 -7.94 -0.74 -13.14
C VAL A 94 -6.61 -1.36 -12.70
N LEU A 95 -6.67 -2.45 -11.92
CA LEU A 95 -5.50 -3.11 -11.35
C LEU A 95 -4.62 -3.81 -12.41
N SER A 96 -5.22 -4.32 -13.48
CA SER A 96 -4.50 -4.88 -14.63
C SER A 96 -3.74 -3.82 -15.43
N GLY A 97 -4.19 -2.56 -15.37
CA GLY A 97 -3.63 -1.44 -16.12
C GLY A 97 -2.55 -0.66 -15.38
N ARG A 98 -1.99 0.34 -16.05
CA ARG A 98 -1.21 1.40 -15.39
C ARG A 98 -2.19 2.42 -14.82
N PHE A 99 -1.94 2.87 -13.60
CA PHE A 99 -2.73 3.91 -12.95
C PHE A 99 -1.81 5.04 -12.48
N ASN A 100 -2.34 6.27 -12.48
CA ASN A 100 -1.60 7.46 -12.08
C ASN A 100 -1.38 7.50 -10.55
N HIS A 101 -0.61 8.48 -10.09
CA HIS A 101 -0.31 8.64 -8.67
C HIS A 101 -1.56 8.86 -7.80
N SER A 102 -2.55 9.61 -8.29
CA SER A 102 -3.80 9.88 -7.56
C SER A 102 -4.62 8.60 -7.33
N THR A 103 -4.83 7.81 -8.39
CA THR A 103 -5.51 6.51 -8.30
C THR A 103 -4.74 5.56 -7.38
N PHE A 104 -3.40 5.51 -7.50
CA PHE A 104 -2.57 4.73 -6.58
C PHE A 104 -2.82 5.09 -5.12
N ARG A 105 -2.82 6.38 -4.76
CA ARG A 105 -3.03 6.81 -3.36
C ARG A 105 -4.41 6.42 -2.85
N ARG A 106 -5.46 6.57 -3.67
CA ARG A 106 -6.83 6.17 -3.30
C ARG A 106 -6.95 4.66 -3.10
N LEU A 107 -6.36 3.86 -3.99
CA LEU A 107 -6.35 2.40 -3.85
C LEU A 107 -5.52 1.97 -2.63
N ALA A 108 -4.38 2.60 -2.37
CA ALA A 108 -3.57 2.30 -1.20
C ALA A 108 -4.30 2.64 0.10
N TYR A 109 -4.99 3.78 0.15
CA TYR A 109 -5.85 4.16 1.27
C TYR A 109 -6.95 3.12 1.48
N ALA A 110 -7.61 2.70 0.40
CA ALA A 110 -8.63 1.66 0.45
C ALA A 110 -8.13 0.36 1.07
N ILE A 111 -6.95 -0.10 0.64
CA ILE A 111 -6.31 -1.31 1.18
C ILE A 111 -6.07 -1.15 2.69
N ILE A 112 -5.48 -0.02 3.10
CA ILE A 112 -5.20 0.22 4.52
C ILE A 112 -6.49 0.15 5.33
N LYS A 113 -7.53 0.87 4.91
CA LYS A 113 -8.83 0.90 5.59
C LYS A 113 -9.48 -0.47 5.70
N ILE A 114 -9.46 -1.25 4.60
CA ILE A 114 -9.97 -2.62 4.58
C ILE A 114 -9.20 -3.50 5.57
N VAL A 115 -7.86 -3.46 5.52
CA VAL A 115 -7.00 -4.30 6.37
C VAL A 115 -7.16 -3.94 7.85
N THR A 116 -7.32 -2.65 8.17
CA THR A 116 -7.52 -2.19 9.55
C THR A 116 -8.97 -2.29 10.02
N LEU A 117 -9.90 -2.69 9.15
CA LEU A 117 -11.34 -2.70 9.40
C LEU A 117 -11.89 -1.33 9.86
N ASP A 118 -11.23 -0.26 9.40
CA ASP A 118 -11.52 1.13 9.78
C ASP A 118 -12.31 1.82 8.68
N PHE A 119 -13.55 1.40 8.47
CA PHE A 119 -14.45 1.98 7.49
C PHE A 119 -15.89 1.90 7.96
N GLU A 120 -16.73 2.76 7.39
CA GLU A 120 -18.18 2.71 7.58
C GLU A 120 -18.81 1.76 6.56
N VAL A 121 -19.70 0.90 7.03
CA VAL A 121 -20.50 0.01 6.17
C VAL A 121 -21.84 0.68 5.91
N LYS A 122 -22.15 0.89 4.62
CA LYS A 122 -23.47 1.32 4.16
C LYS A 122 -24.10 0.20 3.34
N GLU A 123 -25.23 -0.33 3.82
CA GLU A 123 -25.97 -1.35 3.07
C GLU A 123 -26.77 -0.70 1.96
N ILE A 124 -26.47 -1.09 0.72
CA ILE A 124 -27.22 -0.63 -0.45
C ILE A 124 -28.19 -1.76 -0.80
N ALA A 125 -29.43 -1.65 -0.32
CA ALA A 125 -30.51 -2.59 -0.63
C ALA A 125 -31.03 -2.44 -2.08
N ALA A 126 -30.71 -1.32 -2.74
CA ALA A 126 -31.09 -1.08 -4.12
C ALA A 126 -30.31 -2.01 -5.07
N GLN A 127 -31.03 -2.62 -6.01
CA GLN A 127 -30.41 -3.28 -7.16
C GLN A 127 -29.51 -2.25 -7.84
N ARG A 128 -28.23 -2.57 -8.09
CA ARG A 128 -27.29 -1.65 -8.76
C ARG A 128 -27.86 -1.31 -10.15
N GLN A 129 -28.58 -0.19 -10.26
CA GLN A 129 -29.10 0.30 -11.53
C GLN A 129 -27.94 0.93 -12.30
N GLY A 130 -27.44 0.22 -13.31
CA GLY A 130 -26.41 0.71 -14.21
C GLY A 130 -26.32 -0.14 -15.48
N ILE A 131 -26.12 0.53 -16.62
CA ILE A 131 -26.04 -0.07 -17.97
C ILE A 131 -24.73 -0.85 -18.20
N GLY A 132 -23.83 -0.95 -17.21
CA GLY A 132 -22.51 -1.55 -17.39
C GLY A 132 -22.03 -2.37 -16.20
N GLY A 133 -22.25 -3.69 -16.25
CA GLY A 133 -21.51 -4.72 -15.50
C GLY A 133 -21.47 -4.61 -13.97
N PHE A 134 -20.90 -5.63 -13.32
CA PHE A 134 -20.68 -5.66 -11.86
C PHE A 134 -19.41 -4.91 -11.44
N LEU A 135 -18.72 -4.22 -12.35
CA LEU A 135 -17.40 -3.60 -12.14
C LEU A 135 -17.53 -2.11 -11.82
N VAL A 136 -16.67 -1.60 -10.92
CA VAL A 136 -16.69 -0.20 -10.48
C VAL A 136 -15.78 0.65 -11.37
N TRP A 137 -16.34 1.61 -12.10
CA TRP A 137 -15.55 2.49 -12.98
C TRP A 137 -14.61 3.43 -12.21
N LEU A 138 -13.53 3.90 -12.87
CA LEU A 138 -12.57 4.87 -12.30
C LEU A 138 -13.22 6.15 -11.78
N ASN A 139 -14.35 6.58 -12.34
CA ASN A 139 -15.06 7.78 -11.88
C ASN A 139 -15.79 7.54 -10.55
N ASN A 140 -15.99 6.28 -10.17
CA ASN A 140 -16.64 5.85 -8.93
C ASN A 140 -15.60 5.35 -7.92
N LEU A 141 -14.39 5.94 -7.92
CA LEU A 141 -13.40 5.69 -6.88
C LEU A 141 -14.02 5.97 -5.51
N PRO A 142 -13.62 5.22 -4.46
CA PRO A 142 -14.07 5.51 -3.11
C PRO A 142 -13.88 7.00 -2.80
N GLU A 143 -14.89 7.64 -2.20
CA GLU A 143 -14.86 9.05 -1.79
C GLU A 143 -13.82 9.33 -0.69
N TRP A 144 -13.12 8.30 -0.27
CA TRP A 144 -12.02 8.32 0.66
C TRP A 144 -10.90 9.27 0.25
N GLU A 145 -10.72 10.34 1.03
CA GLU A 145 -9.58 11.24 0.89
C GLU A 145 -8.28 10.48 1.19
N PRO A 146 -7.30 10.48 0.27
CA PRO A 146 -6.04 9.78 0.49
C PRO A 146 -5.20 10.48 1.56
N PHE A 147 -4.32 9.73 2.23
CA PHE A 147 -3.35 10.30 3.15
C PHE A 147 -2.47 11.34 2.45
N SER A 148 -2.17 12.45 3.12
CA SER A 148 -1.33 13.54 2.59
C SER A 148 0.15 13.18 2.48
N GLY A 149 0.65 12.24 3.30
CA GLY A 149 2.04 11.78 3.30
C GLY A 149 2.30 10.45 2.56
N HIS A 150 3.58 10.14 2.35
CA HIS A 150 4.04 8.84 1.85
C HIS A 150 4.20 7.80 2.97
N ILE A 151 4.29 8.24 4.23
CA ILE A 151 4.39 7.36 5.40
C ILE A 151 3.16 7.59 6.27
N VAL A 152 2.43 6.52 6.55
CA VAL A 152 1.20 6.52 7.34
C VAL A 152 1.43 5.64 8.57
N ARG A 153 1.15 6.16 9.76
CA ARG A 153 1.27 5.38 11.00
C ARG A 153 -0.04 4.64 11.25
N VAL A 154 0.01 3.32 11.28
CA VAL A 154 -1.17 2.46 11.47
C VAL A 154 -0.87 1.49 12.60
N GLY A 155 -1.57 1.67 13.73
CA GLY A 155 -1.30 0.92 14.94
C GLY A 155 0.16 1.08 15.38
N GLY A 156 0.91 -0.02 15.39
CA GLY A 156 2.33 -0.01 15.76
C GLY A 156 3.30 -0.23 14.60
N ALA A 157 2.89 -0.03 13.34
CA ALA A 157 3.77 -0.09 12.18
C ALA A 157 3.62 1.17 11.30
N SER A 158 4.63 1.40 10.47
CA SER A 158 4.65 2.53 9.54
C SER A 158 4.45 2.02 8.13
N VAL A 159 3.34 2.39 7.50
CA VAL A 159 3.02 1.99 6.13
C VAL A 159 3.60 3.00 5.16
N VAL A 160 4.50 2.56 4.30
CA VAL A 160 5.19 3.36 3.28
C VAL A 160 4.52 3.13 1.94
N LEU A 161 3.90 4.18 1.40
CA LEU A 161 3.18 4.20 0.14
C LEU A 161 4.12 4.55 -1.00
N SER A 162 4.56 3.54 -1.76
CA SER A 162 5.40 3.75 -2.93
C SER A 162 5.20 2.67 -3.99
N GLN A 163 5.08 3.09 -5.24
CA GLN A 163 5.08 2.18 -6.40
C GLN A 163 6.49 1.68 -6.75
N HIS A 164 7.54 2.36 -6.26
CA HIS A 164 8.93 2.06 -6.59
C HIS A 164 9.68 1.59 -5.34
N PRO A 165 10.28 0.38 -5.35
CA PRO A 165 11.00 -0.15 -4.19
C PRO A 165 12.15 0.74 -3.72
N CYS A 166 12.96 1.30 -4.63
CA CYS A 166 14.08 2.16 -4.27
C CYS A 166 13.61 3.44 -3.55
N HIS A 167 12.50 4.02 -4.02
CA HIS A 167 11.88 5.17 -3.38
C HIS A 167 11.35 4.82 -1.98
N ALA A 168 10.77 3.62 -1.81
CA ALA A 168 10.31 3.16 -0.51
C ALA A 168 11.45 3.04 0.51
N VAL A 169 12.58 2.45 0.11
CA VAL A 169 13.73 2.28 1.01
C VAL A 169 14.34 3.63 1.38
N HIS A 170 14.40 4.58 0.43
CA HIS A 170 14.86 5.94 0.73
C HIS A 170 14.00 6.59 1.83
N LEU A 171 12.67 6.54 1.69
CA LEU A 171 11.72 7.08 2.68
C LEU A 171 11.86 6.40 4.05
N ILE A 172 12.07 5.08 4.08
CA ILE A 172 12.25 4.33 5.33
C ILE A 172 13.50 4.81 6.08
N ARG A 173 14.62 4.95 5.36
CA ARG A 173 15.89 5.37 5.96
C ARG A 173 15.82 6.80 6.47
N GLU A 174 15.20 7.70 5.72
CA GLU A 174 14.97 9.08 6.13
C GLU A 174 14.12 9.15 7.42
N ASP A 175 13.00 8.43 7.45
CA ASP A 175 12.14 8.36 8.64
C ASP A 175 12.85 7.76 9.86
N PHE A 176 13.67 6.72 9.63
CA PHE A 176 14.44 6.08 10.70
C PHE A 176 15.54 7.01 11.25
N GLN A 177 16.20 7.79 10.38
CA GLN A 177 17.19 8.79 10.79
C GLN A 177 16.55 9.89 11.64
N GLN A 178 15.43 10.46 11.19
CA GLN A 178 14.68 11.46 11.96
C GLN A 178 14.23 10.91 13.32
N TYR A 179 13.85 9.64 13.37
CA TYR A 179 13.51 8.97 14.61
C TYR A 179 14.71 8.81 15.56
N CYS A 180 15.90 8.48 15.04
CA CYS A 180 17.11 8.35 15.87
C CYS A 180 17.53 9.71 16.47
N VAL A 181 17.41 10.80 15.71
CA VAL A 181 17.77 12.16 16.16
C VAL A 181 16.81 12.68 17.23
N SER A 182 15.54 12.22 17.22
CA SER A 182 14.50 12.69 18.14
C SER A 182 14.43 11.92 19.47
N LYS A 183 15.23 10.86 19.66
CA LYS A 183 15.25 10.08 20.91
C LYS A 183 16.29 10.62 21.91
N PRO A 184 15.95 10.76 23.22
CA PRO A 184 16.91 11.15 24.25
C PRO A 184 17.96 10.06 24.49
N GLU A 185 19.19 10.48 24.81
CA GLU A 185 20.41 9.65 24.85
C GLU A 185 20.35 8.46 25.83
N ASP A 186 19.51 8.52 26.88
CA ASP A 186 19.38 7.46 27.90
C ASP A 186 18.70 6.17 27.40
N ASP A 187 17.97 6.21 26.27
CA ASP A 187 17.18 5.09 25.75
C ASP A 187 17.90 4.33 24.60
N MET A 188 19.16 4.71 24.32
CA MET A 188 19.96 4.23 23.18
C MET A 188 20.49 2.79 23.35
N SER A 189 20.38 2.19 24.54
CA SER A 189 20.78 0.80 24.79
C SER A 189 19.79 -0.23 24.20
N VAL A 190 18.55 0.19 23.92
CA VAL A 190 17.51 -0.63 23.26
C VAL A 190 17.08 0.08 21.98
N VAL A 191 17.92 0.03 20.94
CA VAL A 191 17.52 0.51 19.62
C VAL A 191 16.29 -0.27 19.17
N SER A 192 15.16 0.43 19.18
CA SER A 192 13.85 -0.16 19.02
C SER A 192 13.68 -0.57 17.56
N ASP A 193 13.65 -1.88 17.31
CA ASP A 193 13.34 -2.46 16.00
C ASP A 193 12.08 -1.78 15.43
N ARG A 194 12.24 -1.00 14.35
CA ARG A 194 11.10 -0.42 13.65
C ARG A 194 10.70 -1.28 12.48
N THR A 195 9.41 -1.60 12.42
CA THR A 195 8.82 -2.34 11.30
C THR A 195 8.05 -1.38 10.41
N TYR A 196 8.37 -1.43 9.13
CA TYR A 196 7.75 -0.69 8.04
C TYR A 196 7.07 -1.67 7.09
N LEU A 197 5.91 -1.31 6.58
CA LEU A 197 5.16 -2.05 5.58
C LEU A 197 5.24 -1.27 4.27
N VAL A 198 5.89 -1.81 3.24
CA VAL A 198 5.93 -1.18 1.93
C VAL A 198 4.73 -1.65 1.12
N LEU A 199 3.89 -0.71 0.68
CA LEU A 199 2.66 -0.98 -0.07
C LEU A 199 2.71 -0.29 -1.43
N SER A 200 2.70 -1.10 -2.50
CA SER A 200 2.67 -0.63 -3.90
C SER A 200 1.33 -0.86 -4.60
N VAL A 201 0.29 -1.28 -3.87
CA VAL A 201 -0.99 -1.83 -4.38
C VAL A 201 -0.83 -3.18 -5.07
N ARG A 202 0.18 -3.34 -5.91
CA ARG A 202 0.46 -4.61 -6.60
C ARG A 202 1.18 -5.61 -5.71
N GLU A 203 2.08 -5.12 -4.89
CA GLU A 203 2.93 -5.92 -4.03
C GLU A 203 2.98 -5.33 -2.62
N VAL A 204 3.31 -6.19 -1.68
CA VAL A 204 3.56 -5.83 -0.29
C VAL A 204 4.87 -6.46 0.18
N SER A 205 5.62 -5.75 0.99
CA SER A 205 6.79 -6.30 1.68
C SER A 205 6.94 -5.70 3.08
N LEU A 206 7.48 -6.48 3.99
CA LEU A 206 7.85 -6.03 5.33
C LEU A 206 9.31 -5.68 5.37
N TYR A 207 9.59 -4.57 6.04
CA TYR A 207 10.91 -4.04 6.22
C TYR A 207 11.16 -3.80 7.70
N ARG A 208 12.29 -4.27 8.22
CA ARG A 208 12.67 -4.03 9.60
C ARG A 208 14.03 -3.38 9.64
N MET A 209 14.10 -2.26 10.35
CA MET A 209 15.29 -1.47 10.50
C MET A 209 15.62 -1.27 11.97
N ASN A 210 16.88 -1.52 12.29
CA ASN A 210 17.50 -1.15 13.56
C ASN A 210 18.88 -0.55 13.31
N SER A 211 19.56 -0.13 14.37
CA SER A 211 20.87 0.52 14.26
C SER A 211 21.96 -0.36 13.65
N ARG A 212 21.78 -1.69 13.66
CA ARG A 212 22.81 -2.66 13.27
C ARG A 212 22.50 -3.39 11.97
N SER A 213 21.23 -3.42 11.55
CA SER A 213 20.78 -4.28 10.47
C SER A 213 19.50 -3.77 9.81
N GLU A 214 19.42 -4.08 8.53
CA GLU A 214 18.31 -3.75 7.66
C GLU A 214 17.87 -5.05 7.00
N ARG A 215 16.61 -5.43 7.22
CA ARG A 215 16.05 -6.69 6.72
C ARG A 215 14.77 -6.41 5.95
N CYS A 216 14.57 -7.16 4.87
CA CYS A 216 13.35 -7.11 4.08
C CYS A 216 12.86 -8.54 3.78
N THR A 217 11.55 -8.73 3.79
CA THR A 217 10.92 -9.97 3.29
C THR A 217 10.88 -9.97 1.77
N ALA A 218 10.52 -11.11 1.16
CA ALA A 218 10.15 -11.11 -0.25
C ALA A 218 8.92 -10.22 -0.49
N ALA A 219 8.89 -9.59 -1.67
CA ALA A 219 7.72 -8.88 -2.15
C ALA A 219 6.65 -9.90 -2.53
N GLU A 220 5.53 -9.84 -1.83
CA GLU A 220 4.39 -10.73 -2.03
C GLU A 220 3.34 -10.06 -2.90
N ARG A 221 2.73 -10.85 -3.78
CA ARG A 221 1.71 -10.37 -4.71
C ARG A 221 0.41 -10.06 -4.00
N LEU A 222 0.01 -8.79 -4.05
CA LEU A 222 -1.26 -8.32 -3.53
C LEU A 222 -2.32 -8.27 -4.63
N PHE A 223 -2.11 -7.47 -5.69
CA PHE A 223 -3.05 -7.34 -6.80
C PHE A 223 -2.35 -7.29 -8.17
N ASP A 224 -2.76 -8.17 -9.07
CA ASP A 224 -2.31 -8.23 -10.47
C ASP A 224 -3.48 -8.04 -11.46
N GLY A 225 -4.70 -7.92 -10.95
CA GLY A 225 -5.94 -7.80 -11.74
C GLY A 225 -6.46 -9.12 -12.31
N THR A 226 -5.83 -10.26 -12.02
CA THR A 226 -6.24 -11.57 -12.53
C THR A 226 -6.50 -12.58 -11.41
N LEU A 227 -5.66 -12.59 -10.39
CA LEU A 227 -5.70 -13.55 -9.29
C LEU A 227 -6.05 -12.85 -7.97
N PRO A 228 -6.74 -13.53 -7.04
CA PRO A 228 -6.96 -13.00 -5.70
C PRO A 228 -5.62 -12.78 -4.97
N PRO A 229 -5.57 -11.95 -3.92
CA PRO A 229 -4.36 -11.73 -3.12
C PRO A 229 -3.67 -13.01 -2.64
N SER A 230 -2.34 -13.03 -2.59
CA SER A 230 -1.62 -14.16 -2.01
C SER A 230 -1.86 -14.23 -0.50
N ALA A 231 -1.96 -15.45 0.04
CA ALA A 231 -2.12 -15.62 1.49
C ALA A 231 -0.95 -15.01 2.28
N ALA A 232 0.26 -15.07 1.72
CA ALA A 232 1.46 -14.47 2.31
C ALA A 232 1.38 -12.93 2.32
N ALA A 233 0.83 -12.30 1.28
CA ALA A 233 0.59 -10.86 1.26
C ALA A 233 -0.40 -10.45 2.36
N ILE A 234 -1.49 -11.20 2.53
CA ILE A 234 -2.47 -10.97 3.61
C ILE A 234 -1.81 -11.11 4.98
N ASP A 235 -0.99 -12.15 5.18
CA ASP A 235 -0.27 -12.36 6.43
C ASP A 235 0.71 -11.21 6.73
N GLN A 236 1.43 -10.71 5.73
CA GLN A 236 2.32 -9.55 5.88
C GLN A 236 1.55 -8.27 6.23
N LEU A 237 0.43 -8.01 5.55
CA LEU A 237 -0.45 -6.87 5.82
C LEU A 237 -0.92 -6.90 7.28
N LEU A 238 -1.49 -8.03 7.71
CA LEU A 238 -2.05 -8.18 9.06
C LEU A 238 -0.97 -8.14 10.14
N GLN A 239 0.21 -8.73 9.91
CA GLN A 239 1.32 -8.66 10.86
C GLN A 239 1.80 -7.22 11.10
N ALA A 240 1.74 -6.35 10.09
CA ALA A 240 2.08 -4.95 10.24
C ALA A 240 0.98 -4.14 10.92
N THR A 241 -0.27 -4.26 10.45
CA THR A 241 -1.35 -3.33 10.79
C THR A 241 -2.15 -3.71 12.01
N LEU A 242 -2.21 -5.00 12.38
CA LEU A 242 -2.96 -5.43 13.56
C LEU A 242 -2.30 -4.86 14.82
N SER A 243 -3.01 -3.94 15.46
CA SER A 243 -2.67 -3.45 16.78
C SER A 243 -3.03 -4.48 17.85
N VAL A 244 -2.24 -4.53 18.93
CA VAL A 244 -2.68 -5.19 20.16
C VAL A 244 -3.86 -4.37 20.68
N SER A 245 -5.05 -4.95 20.68
CA SER A 245 -6.24 -4.24 21.15
C SER A 245 -6.18 -4.12 22.67
N PRO A 246 -6.62 -2.98 23.25
CA PRO A 246 -6.98 -2.97 24.66
C PRO A 246 -8.07 -4.04 24.89
N VAL A 247 -7.98 -4.72 26.04
CA VAL A 247 -9.00 -5.66 26.49
C VAL A 247 -10.31 -4.88 26.64
N THR A 248 -11.26 -5.12 25.74
CA THR A 248 -12.60 -4.51 25.82
C THR A 248 -13.39 -5.21 26.93
N THR A 249 -14.18 -4.44 27.70
CA THR A 249 -15.08 -4.97 28.73
C THR A 249 -16.07 -6.00 28.19
N LEU A 250 -16.40 -5.90 26.90
CA LEU A 250 -17.23 -6.87 26.17
C LEU A 250 -16.66 -8.30 26.18
N ARG A 251 -15.33 -8.49 26.20
CA ARG A 251 -14.71 -9.83 26.27
C ARG A 251 -15.01 -10.57 27.56
N GLY A 252 -15.38 -9.85 28.63
CA GLY A 252 -15.74 -10.44 29.91
C GLY A 252 -17.19 -10.94 29.98
N LEU A 253 -18.02 -10.60 28.99
CA LEU A 253 -19.42 -11.06 28.94
C LEU A 253 -19.53 -12.48 28.38
N PRO A 254 -20.57 -13.25 28.75
CA PRO A 254 -20.91 -14.49 28.07
C PRO A 254 -21.12 -14.28 26.56
N THR A 255 -20.76 -15.28 25.76
CA THR A 255 -20.81 -15.21 24.29
C THR A 255 -22.19 -14.84 23.78
N GLU A 256 -23.26 -15.29 24.43
CA GLU A 256 -24.65 -15.01 24.04
C GLU A 256 -24.99 -13.52 24.17
N LEU A 257 -24.44 -12.85 25.20
CA LEU A 257 -24.63 -11.42 25.40
C LEU A 257 -23.79 -10.61 24.42
N GLN A 258 -22.57 -11.07 24.13
CA GLN A 258 -21.75 -10.46 23.09
C GLN A 258 -22.44 -10.53 21.73
N GLU A 259 -23.01 -11.69 21.37
CA GLU A 259 -23.72 -11.87 20.10
C GLU A 259 -24.95 -10.97 20.01
N LYS A 260 -25.76 -10.88 21.07
CA LYS A 260 -26.92 -9.96 21.11
C LYS A 260 -26.51 -8.49 20.92
N VAL A 261 -25.41 -8.06 21.52
CA VAL A 261 -24.91 -6.69 21.35
C VAL A 261 -24.51 -6.44 19.90
N VAL A 262 -23.77 -7.37 19.30
CA VAL A 262 -23.37 -7.25 17.88
C VAL A 262 -24.60 -7.26 16.97
N ASP A 263 -25.58 -8.14 17.20
CA ASP A 263 -26.76 -8.24 16.34
C ASP A 263 -27.65 -7.00 16.39
N ASN A 264 -27.73 -6.34 17.56
CA ASN A 264 -28.48 -5.09 17.69
C ASN A 264 -27.77 -3.87 17.08
N LEU A 265 -26.44 -3.88 17.01
CA LEU A 265 -25.65 -2.75 16.50
C LEU A 265 -25.31 -2.88 15.00
N ALA A 266 -25.35 -4.11 14.45
CA ALA A 266 -24.92 -4.35 13.09
C ALA A 266 -25.96 -3.84 12.08
N ALA A 267 -25.53 -2.95 11.19
CA ALA A 267 -26.32 -2.54 10.03
C ALA A 267 -26.62 -3.72 9.07
N GLY A 268 -25.80 -4.78 9.12
CA GLY A 268 -26.09 -6.09 8.52
C GLY A 268 -24.85 -7.00 8.48
N PRO A 269 -24.76 -8.02 7.60
CA PRO A 269 -23.80 -9.12 7.74
C PRO A 269 -22.34 -8.70 7.68
N VAL A 270 -21.99 -7.71 6.84
CA VAL A 270 -20.61 -7.23 6.72
C VAL A 270 -20.19 -6.50 7.99
N GLU A 271 -21.06 -5.65 8.51
CA GLU A 271 -20.82 -4.88 9.74
C GLU A 271 -20.76 -5.78 10.97
N ARG A 272 -21.63 -6.81 11.03
CA ARG A 272 -21.58 -7.87 12.03
C ARG A 272 -20.22 -8.59 12.04
N ALA A 273 -19.74 -9.01 10.87
CA ALA A 273 -18.45 -9.68 10.75
C ALA A 273 -17.28 -8.77 11.17
N ARG A 274 -17.33 -7.48 10.80
CA ARG A 274 -16.34 -6.46 11.19
C ARG A 274 -16.28 -6.30 12.70
N MET A 275 -17.42 -6.10 13.36
CA MET A 275 -17.52 -5.96 14.81
C MET A 275 -17.05 -7.20 15.56
N ARG A 276 -17.35 -8.40 15.07
CA ARG A 276 -16.85 -9.65 15.64
C ARG A 276 -15.32 -9.78 15.56
N CYS A 277 -14.67 -9.14 14.59
CA CYS A 277 -13.21 -9.11 14.51
C CYS A 277 -12.61 -8.10 15.49
N THR A 278 -13.24 -6.94 15.67
CA THR A 278 -12.69 -5.84 16.48
C THR A 278 -13.00 -5.96 17.97
N LEU A 279 -14.21 -6.39 18.35
CA LEU A 279 -14.71 -6.32 19.73
C LEU A 279 -14.49 -7.60 20.56
N ILE A 280 -14.38 -8.75 19.89
CA ILE A 280 -14.37 -10.10 20.49
C ILE A 280 -13.03 -10.77 20.18
#